data_AF-A0A7K0A9L1-F1
#
_entry.id   AF-A0A7K0A9L1-F1
#
_cell.length_a   1.000
_cell.length_b   1.000
_cell.length_c   1.000
_cell.angle_alpha   90.00
_cell.angle_beta   90.00
_cell.angle_gamma   90.00
#
_symmetry.space_group_name_H-M   'P 1'
#
loop_
_entity.id
_entity.type
_entity.pdbx_description
1 polymer ?
#
loop_
_entity_poly.entity_id
_entity_poly.type
_entity_poly.pdbx_seq_one_letter_code
_entity_poly.pdbx_strand_id
1 'polypeptide(L)'
;GDLVREIVGTIEEPDLEAIAALEPDLILSATVRHEEIYDELSQIAPTVFTESSGTNWKEGFTLAADALGRAEEGEQALADYRERAERVRGEIGADKTQAAIVRF
;
A
#
# COMPACT_ATOMS: atom_id res chain seq x y z
N GLY A 1 5.50 -10.59 -18.43
CA GLY A 1 4.60 -9.77 -19.26
C GLY A 1 4.82 -8.35 -18.84
N ASP A 2 4.95 -7.44 -19.80
CA ASP A 2 5.02 -6.00 -19.51
C ASP A 2 3.75 -5.61 -18.77
N LEU A 3 3.89 -5.27 -17.48
CA LEU A 3 2.87 -4.48 -16.80
C LEU A 3 2.94 -3.11 -17.45
N VAL A 4 1.96 -2.79 -18.30
CA VAL A 4 1.79 -1.44 -18.83
C VAL A 4 1.58 -0.54 -17.62
N ARG A 5 2.58 0.30 -17.34
CA ARG A 5 2.51 1.32 -16.30
C ARG A 5 2.12 2.61 -16.97
N GLU A 6 0.85 2.98 -16.83
CA GLU A 6 0.35 4.27 -17.27
C GLU A 6 0.27 5.23 -16.09
N ILE A 7 0.73 6.46 -16.29
CA ILE A 7 0.71 7.50 -15.26
C ILE A 7 -0.59 8.29 -15.45
N VAL A 8 -1.48 8.20 -14.46
CA VAL A 8 -2.84 8.78 -14.48
C VAL A 8 -2.95 9.99 -13.54
N GLY A 9 -2.00 10.91 -13.65
CA GLY A 9 -1.89 12.09 -12.78
C GLY A 9 -0.90 11.91 -11.62
N THR A 10 -1.08 12.71 -10.57
CA THR A 10 -0.23 12.68 -9.38
C THR A 10 -0.92 12.01 -8.20
N ILE A 11 -0.17 11.75 -7.12
CA ILE A 11 -0.76 11.23 -5.88
C ILE A 11 -1.64 12.30 -5.19
N GLU A 12 -1.40 13.59 -5.44
CA GLU A 12 -2.18 14.68 -4.84
C GLU A 12 -3.42 14.99 -5.68
N GLU A 13 -3.28 14.86 -7.00
CA GLU A 13 -4.28 15.18 -8.00
C GLU A 13 -4.34 14.04 -9.03
N PRO A 14 -5.10 12.96 -8.74
CA PRO A 14 -5.33 11.88 -9.70
C PRO A 14 -6.25 12.33 -10.83
N ASP A 15 -5.98 11.89 -12.05
CA ASP A 15 -6.81 12.14 -13.22
C ASP A 15 -7.88 11.04 -13.33
N LEU A 16 -9.11 11.36 -12.89
CA LEU A 16 -10.23 10.42 -12.88
C LEU A 16 -10.66 9.97 -14.28
N GLU A 17 -10.53 10.83 -15.31
CA GLU A 17 -10.87 10.48 -16.68
C GLU A 17 -9.84 9.49 -17.24
N ALA A 18 -8.55 9.73 -16.99
CA ALA A 18 -7.48 8.81 -17.37
C ALA A 18 -7.59 7.47 -16.63
N ILE A 19 -7.95 7.47 -15.33
CA ILE A 19 -8.21 6.23 -14.58
C ILE A 19 -9.37 5.46 -15.18
N ALA A 20 -10.49 6.13 -15.49
CA ALA A 20 -11.66 5.48 -16.08
C ALA A 20 -11.36 4.88 -17.46
N ALA A 21 -10.55 5.55 -18.28
CA ALA A 21 -10.13 5.07 -19.60
C ALA A 21 -9.30 3.78 -19.56
N LEU A 22 -8.69 3.44 -18.43
CA LEU A 22 -7.97 2.17 -18.25
C LEU A 22 -8.88 0.98 -17.93
N GLU A 23 -10.17 1.21 -17.68
CA GLU A 23 -11.14 0.19 -17.31
C GLU A 23 -10.64 -0.71 -16.15
N PRO A 24 -10.24 -0.15 -15.00
CA PRO A 24 -9.66 -0.94 -13.92
C PRO A 24 -10.67 -1.92 -13.33
N ASP A 25 -10.19 -3.09 -12.91
CA ASP A 25 -10.98 -4.08 -12.18
C ASP A 25 -10.92 -3.89 -10.65
N LEU A 26 -9.95 -3.12 -10.15
CA LEU A 26 -9.76 -2.76 -8.75
C LEU A 26 -8.96 -1.45 -8.63
N ILE A 27 -9.40 -0.57 -7.73
CA ILE A 27 -8.68 0.65 -7.34
C ILE A 27 -8.22 0.51 -5.88
N LEU A 28 -6.92 0.68 -5.64
CA LEU A 28 -6.31 0.68 -4.30
C LEU A 28 -5.80 2.06 -3.95
N SER A 29 -6.20 2.57 -2.79
CA SER A 29 -5.82 3.91 -2.35
C SER A 29 -5.81 4.00 -0.81
N ALA A 30 -5.70 5.21 -0.26
CA ALA A 30 -5.70 5.45 1.17
C ALA A 30 -6.64 6.60 1.55
N THR A 31 -7.38 6.41 2.64
CA THR A 31 -8.31 7.42 3.19
C THR A 31 -7.61 8.74 3.42
N VAL A 32 -6.43 8.73 4.04
CA VAL A 32 -5.64 9.94 4.31
C VAL A 32 -5.25 10.76 3.07
N ARG A 33 -5.38 10.21 1.86
CA ARG A 33 -5.05 10.88 0.59
C ARG A 33 -6.29 11.28 -0.19
N HIS A 34 -7.22 10.35 -0.34
CA HIS A 34 -8.27 10.44 -1.36
C HIS A 34 -9.68 10.27 -0.80
N GLU A 35 -9.88 10.44 0.52
CA GLU A 35 -11.19 10.32 1.16
C GLU A 35 -12.27 11.14 0.43
N GLU A 36 -11.96 12.38 0.05
CA GLU A 36 -12.90 13.29 -0.62
C GLU A 36 -13.38 12.80 -1.99
N ILE A 37 -12.59 11.95 -2.67
CA ILE A 37 -12.88 11.43 -4.02
C ILE A 37 -13.23 9.94 -4.01
N TYR A 38 -13.47 9.34 -2.85
CA TYR A 38 -13.81 7.91 -2.74
C TYR A 38 -15.04 7.53 -3.57
N ASP A 39 -16.08 8.36 -3.53
CA ASP A 39 -17.34 8.11 -4.25
C ASP A 39 -17.16 8.18 -5.77
N GLU A 40 -16.26 9.05 -6.25
CA GLU A 40 -15.93 9.16 -7.67
C GLU A 40 -15.14 7.94 -8.14
N LEU A 41 -14.14 7.51 -7.36
CA LEU A 41 -13.36 6.31 -7.65
C LEU A 41 -14.22 5.03 -7.60
N SER A 42 -15.14 4.95 -6.64
CA SER A 42 -16.05 3.80 -6.47
C SER A 42 -17.05 3.66 -7.62
N GLN A 43 -17.32 4.74 -8.36
CA GLN A 43 -18.12 4.69 -9.59
C GLN A 43 -17.34 4.12 -10.78
N ILE A 44 -16.01 4.20 -10.75
CA ILE A 44 -15.14 3.67 -11.82
C ILE A 44 -14.94 2.17 -11.65
N ALA A 45 -14.58 1.72 -10.43
CA ALA A 45 -14.31 0.31 -10.14
C ALA A 45 -14.43 -0.01 -8.65
N PRO A 46 -14.49 -1.30 -8.25
CA PRO A 46 -14.33 -1.69 -6.86
C PRO A 46 -13.13 -0.98 -6.23
N THR A 47 -13.36 -0.27 -5.14
CA THR A 47 -12.36 0.63 -4.55
C THR A 47 -12.11 0.24 -3.09
N VAL A 48 -10.84 0.04 -2.73
CA VAL A 48 -10.43 -0.33 -1.38
C VAL A 48 -9.45 0.70 -0.85
N PHE A 49 -9.81 1.31 0.28
CA PHE A 49 -9.00 2.31 0.94
C PHE A 49 -8.36 1.75 2.22
N THR A 50 -7.06 2.00 2.35
CA THR A 50 -6.32 1.75 3.59
C THR A 50 -6.29 3.01 4.47
N GLU A 51 -6.32 2.85 5.79
CA GLU A 51 -6.06 3.97 6.71
C GLU A 51 -4.55 4.25 6.78
N SER A 52 -3.95 4.90 5.78
CA SER A 52 -2.47 4.96 5.69
C SER A 52 -1.83 6.01 6.62
N SER A 53 -1.67 5.72 7.91
CA SER A 53 -0.92 6.59 8.85
C SER A 53 0.61 6.37 8.78
N GLY A 54 1.06 5.37 8.02
CA GLY A 54 2.45 4.97 7.86
C GLY A 54 2.95 3.97 8.91
N THR A 55 2.38 3.97 10.11
CA THR A 55 2.70 2.96 11.15
C THR A 55 1.96 1.65 10.94
N ASN A 56 0.77 1.71 10.33
CA ASN A 56 -0.12 0.58 10.05
C ASN A 56 -0.03 0.07 8.60
N TRP A 57 1.15 0.18 7.99
CA TRP A 57 1.35 -0.26 6.61
C TRP A 57 1.19 -1.77 6.44
N LYS A 58 1.40 -2.57 7.49
CA LYS A 58 1.25 -4.03 7.43
C LYS A 58 -0.21 -4.42 7.31
N GLU A 59 -1.07 -3.75 8.06
CA GLU A 59 -2.52 -3.87 8.00
C GLU A 59 -3.03 -3.45 6.62
N GLY A 60 -2.53 -2.31 6.10
CA GLY A 60 -2.85 -1.87 4.74
C GLY A 60 -2.38 -2.85 3.66
N PHE A 61 -1.19 -3.44 3.83
CA PHE A 61 -0.68 -4.49 2.94
C PHE A 61 -1.55 -5.75 2.99
N THR A 62 -1.95 -6.21 4.18
CA THR A 62 -2.85 -7.35 4.34
C THR A 62 -4.21 -7.09 3.68
N LEU A 63 -4.79 -5.90 3.86
CA LEU A 63 -6.05 -5.52 3.20
C LEU A 63 -5.91 -5.52 1.67
N ALA A 64 -4.82 -4.98 1.13
CA ALA A 64 -4.56 -5.00 -0.30
C ALA A 64 -4.36 -6.43 -0.83
N ALA A 65 -3.66 -7.29 -0.10
CA ALA A 65 -3.47 -8.69 -0.47
C ALA A 65 -4.81 -9.44 -0.51
N ASP A 66 -5.70 -9.19 0.46
CA ASP A 66 -7.04 -9.77 0.49
C ASP A 66 -7.90 -9.27 -0.67
N ALA A 67 -7.90 -7.97 -0.95
CA ALA A 67 -8.61 -7.37 -2.09
C ALA A 67 -8.16 -7.93 -3.45
N LEU A 68 -6.89 -8.35 -3.55
CA LEU A 68 -6.33 -9.00 -4.72
C LEU A 68 -6.59 -10.52 -4.77
N GLY A 69 -7.21 -11.11 -3.75
CA GLY A 69 -7.42 -12.55 -3.63
C GLY A 69 -6.14 -13.34 -3.31
N ARG A 70 -5.16 -12.68 -2.69
CA ARG A 70 -3.79 -13.19 -2.47
C ARG A 70 -3.42 -13.22 -0.99
N ALA A 71 -4.39 -13.46 -0.12
CA ALA A 71 -4.21 -13.40 1.33
C ALA A 71 -3.06 -14.30 1.83
N GLU A 72 -3.02 -15.58 1.41
CA GLU A 72 -1.98 -16.54 1.82
C GLU A 72 -0.57 -16.08 1.42
N GLU A 73 -0.43 -15.56 0.20
CA GLU A 73 0.85 -15.07 -0.33
C GLU A 73 1.28 -13.78 0.37
N GLY A 74 0.31 -12.93 0.72
CA GLY A 74 0.54 -11.75 1.55
C GLY A 74 1.01 -12.11 2.96
N GLU A 75 0.40 -13.11 3.59
CA GLU A 75 0.83 -13.62 4.90
C GLU A 75 2.26 -14.15 4.87
N GLN A 76 2.59 -14.96 3.85
CA GLN A 76 3.95 -15.46 3.66
C GLN A 76 4.95 -14.32 3.47
N ALA A 77 4.64 -13.32 2.63
CA ALA A 77 5.52 -12.17 2.42
C ALA A 77 5.76 -11.37 3.72
N LEU A 78 4.74 -11.22 4.57
CA LEU A 78 4.89 -10.58 5.88
C LEU A 78 5.70 -11.44 6.86
N ALA A 79 5.58 -12.76 6.79
CA ALA A 79 6.39 -13.67 7.60
C ALA A 79 7.88 -13.55 7.22
N ASP A 80 8.20 -13.61 5.93
CA ASP A 80 9.57 -13.47 5.40
C ASP A 80 10.18 -12.11 5.77
N TYR A 81 9.38 -11.04 5.70
CA TYR A 81 9.78 -9.71 6.15
C TYR A 81 10.18 -9.70 7.64
N ARG A 82 9.37 -10.34 8.50
CA ARG A 82 9.64 -10.40 9.95
C ARG A 82 10.89 -11.22 10.24
N GLU A 83 11.05 -12.36 9.60
CA GLU A 83 12.26 -13.19 9.74
C GLU A 83 13.52 -12.41 9.37
N ARG A 84 13.47 -11.69 8.23
CA ARG A 84 14.58 -10.82 7.80
C ARG A 84 14.87 -9.72 8.82
N ALA A 85 13.85 -9.10 9.41
CA ALA A 85 14.02 -8.07 10.41
C ALA A 85 14.70 -8.60 11.68
N GLU A 86 14.30 -9.78 12.16
CA GLU A 86 14.92 -10.43 13.32
C GLU A 86 16.37 -10.86 13.07
N ARG A 87 16.67 -11.36 11.86
CA ARG A 87 18.05 -11.65 11.47
C ARG A 87 18.92 -10.39 11.52
N VAL A 88 18.46 -9.29 10.95
CA VAL A 88 19.19 -8.01 10.97
C VAL A 88 19.34 -7.50 12.41
N ARG A 89 18.32 -7.61 13.26
CA ARG A 89 18.41 -7.26 14.69
C ARG A 89 19.59 -7.96 15.36
N GLY A 90 19.76 -9.26 15.12
CA GLY A 90 20.86 -10.05 15.66
C GLY A 90 22.22 -9.62 15.12
N GLU A 91 22.33 -9.40 13.80
CA GLU A 91 23.58 -8.99 13.13
C GLU A 91 24.11 -7.63 13.62
N ILE A 92 23.21 -6.66 13.89
CA ILE A 92 23.60 -5.31 14.30
C ILE A 92 23.72 -5.13 15.82
N GLY A 93 23.39 -6.15 16.61
CA GLY A 93 23.34 -6.04 18.07
C GLY A 93 22.43 -4.91 18.54
N ALA A 94 21.21 -4.84 17.98
CA ALA A 94 20.29 -3.72 18.17
C ALA A 94 20.01 -3.41 19.65
N ASP A 95 20.07 -4.40 20.53
CA ASP A 95 19.85 -4.24 21.97
C ASP A 95 20.95 -3.41 22.67
N LYS A 96 22.05 -3.09 21.96
CA LYS A 96 23.20 -2.31 22.44
C LYS A 96 23.39 -1.00 21.71
N THR A 97 22.47 -0.65 20.80
CA THR A 97 22.61 0.51 19.90
C THR A 97 21.38 1.39 19.99
N GLN A 98 21.57 2.71 20.04
CA GLN A 98 20.47 3.69 19.99
C GLN A 98 20.50 4.48 18.69
N ALA A 99 19.31 4.74 18.14
CA ALA A 99 19.10 5.59 16.97
C ALA A 99 17.84 6.45 17.18
N ALA A 100 17.79 7.62 16.56
CA ALA A 100 16.64 8.52 16.57
C ALA A 100 16.25 8.88 15.14
N ILE A 101 14.94 8.91 14.87
CA ILE A 101 14.37 9.39 13.60
C ILE A 101 13.73 10.74 13.88
N VAL A 102 14.16 11.77 13.15
CA VAL A 102 13.57 13.13 13.21
C VAL A 102 12.91 13.39 11.86
N ARG A 103 11.65 13.81 11.89
CA ARG A 103 10.85 14.14 10.71
C ARG A 103 10.48 15.62 10.77
N PHE A 104 10.60 16.31 9.63
CA PHE A 104 10.25 17.72 9.46
C PHE A 104 9.12 17.84 8.43
#